data_AF-D5KZI8-F1
#
_entry.id   AF-D5KZI8-F1
#
_cell.length_a   1.000
_cell.length_b   1.000
_cell.length_c   1.000
_cell.angle_alpha   90.00
_cell.angle_beta   90.00
_cell.angle_gamma   90.00
#
_symmetry.space_group_name_H-M   'P 1'
#
loop_
_entity.id
_entity.type
_entity.pdbx_description
1 polymer ?
#
loop_
_entity_poly.entity_id
_entity_poly.type
_entity_poly.pdbx_seq_one_letter_code
_entity_poly.pdbx_strand_id
1 'polypeptide(L)'
;MEKRRRARINNCLNELKSLILDALKKDPARHSKLEKADILEMTVKHVESLQRHQAALTAAADPTVINKFKAGWSECITEIGRFPGLEAAVR
;
A
#
# COMPACT_ATOMS: atom_id res chain seq x y z
N MET A 1 26.98 22.89 -19.54
CA MET A 1 26.37 21.59 -19.15
C MET A 1 25.69 21.62 -17.78
N GLU A 2 26.35 22.15 -16.74
CA GLU A 2 25.81 22.16 -15.37
C GLU A 2 24.45 22.88 -15.22
N LYS A 3 24.26 24.04 -15.89
CA LYS A 3 22.97 24.76 -15.89
C LYS A 3 21.81 23.88 -16.38
N ARG A 4 22.03 23.10 -17.45
CA ARG A 4 21.02 22.18 -18.01
C ARG A 4 20.75 21.02 -17.05
N ARG A 5 21.78 20.50 -16.38
CA ARG A 5 21.61 19.46 -15.36
C ARG A 5 20.77 19.95 -14.19
N ARG A 6 21.07 21.14 -13.65
CA ARG A 6 20.30 21.77 -12.56
C ARG A 6 18.84 22.03 -12.93
N ALA A 7 18.58 22.50 -14.15
CA ALA A 7 17.22 22.70 -14.64
C ALA A 7 16.41 21.39 -14.64
N ARG A 8 17.00 20.29 -15.16
CA ARG A 8 16.35 18.98 -15.14
C ARG A 8 16.02 18.52 -13.71
N ILE A 9 16.97 18.65 -12.78
CA ILE A 9 16.75 18.25 -11.38
C ILE A 9 15.60 19.03 -10.74
N ASN A 10 15.54 20.34 -10.94
CA ASN A 10 14.46 21.16 -10.38
C ASN A 10 13.10 20.80 -11.01
N ASN A 11 13.06 20.51 -12.30
CA ASN A 11 11.83 20.07 -12.96
C ASN A 11 11.33 18.75 -12.38
N CYS A 12 12.22 17.76 -12.23
CA CYS A 12 11.88 16.48 -11.60
C CYS A 12 11.40 16.66 -10.16
N LEU A 13 12.03 17.53 -9.37
CA LEU A 13 11.60 17.81 -7.99
C LEU A 13 10.20 18.44 -7.93
N ASN A 14 9.88 19.35 -8.85
CA ASN A 14 8.55 19.96 -8.93
C ASN A 14 7.48 18.93 -9.33
N GLU A 15 7.81 18.06 -10.28
CA GLU A 15 6.93 16.97 -10.70
C GLU A 15 6.69 15.97 -9.56
N LEU A 16 7.76 15.55 -8.87
CA LEU A 16 7.66 14.70 -7.68
C LEU A 16 6.79 15.34 -6.60
N LYS A 17 6.97 16.63 -6.32
CA LYS A 17 6.12 17.36 -5.37
C LYS A 17 4.64 17.26 -5.77
N SER A 18 4.30 17.50 -7.04
CA SER A 18 2.92 17.44 -7.51
C SER A 18 2.32 16.04 -7.35
N LEU A 19 3.05 15.01 -7.83
CA LEU A 19 2.61 13.62 -7.78
C LEU A 19 2.39 13.13 -6.34
N ILE A 20 3.32 13.48 -5.43
CA ILE A 20 3.22 13.05 -4.03
C ILE A 20 2.08 13.76 -3.30
N LEU A 21 1.85 15.04 -3.55
CA LEU A 21 0.74 15.76 -2.93
C LEU A 21 -0.62 15.22 -3.40
N ASP A 22 -0.74 14.90 -4.69
CA ASP A 22 -1.93 14.27 -5.25
C ASP A 22 -2.16 12.86 -4.68
N ALA A 23 -1.13 12.00 -4.72
CA ALA A 23 -1.20 10.63 -4.20
C ALA A 23 -1.56 10.56 -2.69
N LEU A 24 -1.08 11.53 -1.91
CA LEU A 24 -1.37 11.63 -0.47
C LEU A 24 -2.60 12.48 -0.15
N LYS A 25 -3.32 12.99 -1.17
CA LYS A 25 -4.49 13.89 -1.03
C LYS A 25 -4.20 15.09 -0.10
N LYS A 26 -3.00 15.66 -0.22
CA LYS A 26 -2.57 16.81 0.57
C LYS A 26 -2.82 18.11 -0.19
N ASP A 27 -3.25 19.14 0.54
CA ASP A 27 -3.54 20.46 -0.03
C ASP A 27 -2.25 21.14 -0.57
N PRO A 28 -2.16 21.40 -1.89
CA PRO A 28 -1.00 22.05 -2.49
C PRO A 28 -0.68 23.42 -1.89
N ALA A 29 -1.67 24.18 -1.43
CA ALA A 29 -1.49 25.51 -0.87
C ALA A 29 -0.67 25.47 0.44
N ARG A 30 -0.95 24.48 1.29
CA ARG A 30 -0.22 24.23 2.55
C ARG A 30 1.22 23.75 2.32
N HIS A 31 1.51 23.23 1.14
CA HIS A 31 2.81 22.67 0.77
C HIS A 31 3.57 23.53 -0.24
N SER A 32 3.14 24.77 -0.46
CA SER A 32 3.79 25.73 -1.36
C SER A 32 5.29 25.95 -1.03
N LYS A 33 5.68 25.90 0.25
CA LYS A 33 7.06 26.14 0.74
C LYS A 33 7.89 24.89 1.05
N LEU A 34 7.51 23.69 0.58
CA LEU A 34 8.30 22.48 0.82
C LEU A 34 9.75 22.63 0.35
N GLU A 35 10.69 22.26 1.23
CA GLU A 35 12.09 22.23 0.88
C GLU A 35 12.42 21.01 0.01
N LYS A 36 13.58 21.05 -0.67
CA LYS A 36 13.99 19.93 -1.53
C LYS A 36 14.19 18.64 -0.74
N ALA A 37 14.69 18.75 0.49
CA ALA A 37 14.85 17.60 1.38
C ALA A 37 13.48 16.99 1.74
N ASP A 38 12.49 17.80 2.08
CA ASP A 38 11.13 17.32 2.38
C ASP A 38 10.49 16.60 1.20
N ILE A 39 10.62 17.16 -0.01
CA ILE A 39 10.09 16.54 -1.24
C ILE A 39 10.70 15.14 -1.42
N LEU A 40 12.02 15.03 -1.26
CA LEU A 40 12.73 13.76 -1.39
C LEU A 40 12.33 12.78 -0.29
N GLU A 41 12.26 13.22 0.96
CA GLU A 41 11.86 12.36 2.09
C GLU A 41 10.43 11.85 1.94
N MET A 42 9.49 12.72 1.60
CA MET A 42 8.10 12.34 1.35
C MET A 42 7.99 11.35 0.18
N THR A 43 8.78 11.56 -0.88
CA THR A 43 8.83 10.64 -2.02
C THR A 43 9.32 9.26 -1.59
N VAL A 44 10.43 9.19 -0.85
CA VAL A 44 11.01 7.92 -0.38
C VAL A 44 10.01 7.18 0.51
N LYS A 45 9.42 7.84 1.50
CA LYS A 45 8.40 7.24 2.38
C LYS A 45 7.21 6.69 1.60
N HIS A 46 6.77 7.41 0.56
CA HIS A 46 5.68 6.95 -0.29
C HIS A 46 6.06 5.70 -1.11
N VAL A 47 7.24 5.68 -1.73
CA VAL A 47 7.73 4.53 -2.49
C VAL A 47 7.88 3.29 -1.61
N GLU A 48 8.44 3.42 -0.42
CA GLU A 48 8.53 2.32 0.54
C GLU A 48 7.15 1.81 0.95
N SER A 49 6.18 2.71 1.13
CA SER A 49 4.79 2.35 1.42
C SER A 49 4.15 1.56 0.29
N LEU A 50 4.37 1.97 -0.96
CA LEU A 50 3.88 1.25 -2.15
C LEU A 50 4.51 -0.14 -2.25
N GLN A 51 5.81 -0.26 -2.00
CA GLN A 51 6.51 -1.55 -2.01
C GLN A 51 5.99 -2.49 -0.92
N ARG A 52 5.78 -2.00 0.31
CA ARG A 52 5.17 -2.80 1.38
C ARG A 52 3.76 -3.25 1.02
N HIS A 53 2.96 -2.36 0.45
CA HIS A 53 1.59 -2.71 0.03
C HIS A 53 1.60 -3.77 -1.07
N GLN A 54 2.45 -3.62 -2.09
CA GLN A 54 2.59 -4.60 -3.15
C GLN A 54 3.08 -5.96 -2.63
N ALA A 55 4.06 -5.97 -1.71
CA ALA A 55 4.54 -7.19 -1.08
C ALA A 55 3.42 -7.91 -0.30
N ALA A 56 2.60 -7.17 0.43
CA ALA A 56 1.45 -7.73 1.15
C ALA A 56 0.42 -8.33 0.20
N LEU A 57 0.11 -7.66 -0.92
CA LEU A 57 -0.79 -8.20 -1.94
C LEU A 57 -0.24 -9.48 -2.58
N THR A 58 1.05 -9.50 -2.92
CA THR A 58 1.70 -10.69 -3.48
C THR A 58 1.68 -11.86 -2.48
N ALA A 59 1.94 -11.60 -1.20
CA ALA A 59 1.88 -12.62 -0.16
C ALA A 59 0.45 -13.15 0.06
N ALA A 60 -0.57 -12.28 -0.01
CA ALA A 60 -1.97 -12.68 0.10
C ALA A 60 -2.44 -13.51 -1.11
N ALA A 61 -1.88 -13.27 -2.29
CA ALA A 61 -2.16 -14.02 -3.51
C ALA A 61 -1.42 -15.37 -3.59
N ASP A 62 -0.51 -15.66 -2.64
CA ASP A 62 0.25 -16.91 -2.63
C ASP A 62 -0.71 -18.12 -2.47
N PRO A 63 -0.74 -19.06 -3.44
CA PRO A 63 -1.59 -20.24 -3.37
C PRO A 63 -1.39 -21.07 -2.11
N THR A 64 -0.18 -21.08 -1.53
CA THR A 64 0.13 -21.80 -0.29
C THR A 64 -0.57 -21.15 0.91
N VAL A 65 -0.62 -19.82 0.97
CA VAL A 65 -1.34 -19.06 2.01
C VAL A 65 -2.84 -19.30 1.87
N ILE A 66 -3.36 -19.20 0.64
CA ILE A 66 -4.77 -19.45 0.33
C ILE A 66 -5.17 -20.87 0.72
N ASN A 67 -4.36 -21.88 0.37
CA ASN A 67 -4.65 -23.27 0.67
C ASN A 67 -4.58 -23.56 2.17
N LYS A 68 -3.62 -23.00 2.90
CA LYS A 68 -3.56 -23.09 4.38
C LYS A 68 -4.79 -22.48 5.03
N PHE A 69 -5.22 -21.31 4.56
CA PHE A 69 -6.44 -20.67 5.05
C PHE A 69 -7.68 -21.54 4.80
N LYS A 70 -7.84 -22.07 3.58
CA LYS A 70 -8.96 -22.96 3.24
C LYS A 70 -8.98 -24.23 4.10
N ALA A 71 -7.82 -24.83 4.34
CA ALA A 71 -7.69 -26.01 5.18
C ALA A 71 -8.14 -25.73 6.63
N GLY A 72 -7.60 -24.68 7.26
CA GLY A 72 -7.98 -24.30 8.62
C GLY A 72 -9.45 -23.85 8.74
N TRP A 73 -9.99 -23.19 7.71
CA TRP A 73 -11.40 -22.85 7.62
C TRP A 73 -12.29 -24.11 7.57
N SER A 74 -11.94 -25.07 6.72
CA SER A 74 -12.67 -26.34 6.59
C SER A 74 -12.63 -27.15 7.90
N GLU A 75 -11.50 -27.15 8.59
CA GLU A 75 -11.35 -27.79 9.89
C GLU A 75 -12.28 -27.13 10.92
N CYS A 76 -12.31 -25.80 10.98
CA CYS A 76 -13.20 -25.06 11.87
C CYS A 76 -14.68 -25.34 11.59
N ILE A 77 -15.12 -25.33 10.33
CA ILE A 77 -16.50 -25.69 9.96
C ILE A 77 -16.82 -27.12 10.40
N THR A 78 -15.89 -28.05 10.19
CA THR A 78 -16.07 -29.47 10.57
C THR A 78 -16.23 -29.60 12.08
N GLU A 79 -15.41 -28.91 12.87
CA GLU A 79 -15.55 -28.90 14.34
C GLU A 79 -16.86 -28.27 14.80
N ILE A 80 -17.31 -27.18 14.18
CA ILE A 80 -18.61 -26.55 14.49
C ILE A 80 -19.76 -27.52 14.20
N GLY A 81 -19.72 -28.24 13.08
CA GLY A 81 -20.74 -29.24 12.72
C GLY A 81 -20.81 -30.44 13.67
N ARG A 82 -19.79 -30.66 14.52
CA ARG A 82 -19.82 -31.71 15.56
C ARG A 82 -20.61 -31.31 16.80
N PHE A 83 -20.98 -30.04 16.98
CA PHE A 83 -21.80 -29.60 18.10
C PHE A 83 -23.29 -29.81 17.79
N PRO A 84 -23.98 -30.73 18.49
CA PRO A 84 -25.41 -30.93 18.29
C PRO A 84 -26.17 -29.68 18.75
N GLY A 85 -26.85 -28.99 17.82
CA GLY A 85 -27.72 -27.85 18.11
C GLY A 85 -27.54 -26.61 17.22
N LEU A 86 -26.50 -26.53 16.38
CA LEU A 86 -26.27 -25.37 15.50
C LEU A 86 -26.94 -25.47 14.12
N GLU A 87 -27.40 -26.65 13.71
CA GLU A 87 -27.93 -26.90 12.35
C GLU A 87 -29.33 -26.31 12.07
N ALA A 88 -30.01 -25.74 13.07
CA ALA A 88 -31.39 -25.27 12.92
C ALA A 88 -31.55 -23.87 12.29
N ALA A 89 -30.47 -23.12 12.02
CA ALA A 89 -30.57 -21.69 11.70
C ALA A 89 -30.05 -21.25 10.32
N VAL A 90 -29.77 -22.17 9.39
CA VAL A 90 -29.41 -21.79 8.00
C VAL A 90 -30.24 -22.61 7.00
N ARG A 91 -31.47 -22.16 6.77
CA ARG A 91 -32.27 -22.48 5.57
C ARG A 91 -33.00 -21.23 5.11
#